data_AF-A0A9E3X498-F1
#
_entry.id   AF-A0A9E3X498-F1
#
_cell.length_a   1.000
_cell.length_b   1.000
_cell.length_c   1.000
_cell.angle_alpha   90.00
_cell.angle_beta   90.00
_cell.angle_gamma   90.00
#
_symmetry.space_group_name_H-M   'P 1'
#
loop_
_entity.id
_entity.type
_entity.pdbx_description
1 polymer ?
#
loop_
_entity_poly.entity_id
_entity_poly.type
_entity_poly.pdbx_seq_one_letter_code
_entity_poly.pdbx_strand_id
1 'polypeptide(L)'
;MAHAVESKTKSNPANALRDALTQAERQLVQLNGDNAEEYLVRLDQIEQMFDQLDGGDLDLRPERVRWQSLIARLSSQPGPLASAAAKAGGLPKLRAKHPPAESFWWHVDAEVARRRLNTARRLVISLVMLVVVFGGGYWLLNTLFPPNPDAVRMLGVNSDIDPLLMTGQWEDALAIIKDAQADLPNEAELYLWEVVITTQLGRADQADQALARARELLPDRTPELWVQLGNFYLQIGDVANATAAGAEASALAP
;
A
#
# COMPACT_ATOMS: atom_id res chain seq x y z
N MET A 1 -66.45 36.56 -29.42
CA MET A 1 -65.89 35.43 -30.20
C MET A 1 -64.41 35.20 -29.81
N ALA A 2 -64.12 34.94 -28.53
CA ALA A 2 -62.74 34.89 -28.02
C ALA A 2 -62.38 33.62 -27.22
N HIS A 3 -63.23 32.59 -27.24
CA HIS A 3 -63.02 31.36 -26.44
C HIS A 3 -62.93 30.07 -27.28
N ALA A 4 -62.84 30.17 -28.60
CA ALA A 4 -62.73 28.99 -29.49
C ALA A 4 -61.28 28.65 -29.89
N VAL A 5 -60.29 29.47 -29.53
CA VAL A 5 -58.88 29.29 -29.95
C VAL A 5 -58.02 28.66 -28.83
N GLU A 6 -58.43 28.74 -27.57
CA GLU A 6 -57.65 28.18 -26.45
C GLU A 6 -57.74 26.65 -26.30
N SER A 7 -58.71 26.00 -26.95
CA SER A 7 -58.90 24.54 -26.80
C SER A 7 -58.14 23.69 -27.82
N LYS A 8 -57.52 24.28 -28.87
CA LYS A 8 -56.71 23.54 -29.86
C LYS A 8 -55.20 23.51 -29.56
N THR A 9 -54.73 24.25 -28.56
CA THR A 9 -53.30 24.36 -28.22
C THR A 9 -52.78 23.25 -27.30
N LYS A 10 -53.65 22.32 -26.84
CA LYS A 10 -53.30 21.29 -25.85
C LYS A 10 -52.78 19.96 -26.41
N SER A 11 -52.51 19.83 -27.71
CA SER A 11 -51.78 18.65 -28.21
C SER A 11 -51.14 18.93 -29.58
N ASN A 12 -50.15 19.83 -29.62
CA ASN A 12 -49.23 19.83 -30.75
C ASN A 12 -48.15 18.76 -30.45
N PRO A 13 -48.03 17.69 -31.23
CA PRO A 13 -47.06 16.62 -30.96
C PRO A 13 -45.60 17.13 -30.90
N ALA A 14 -45.29 18.24 -31.57
CA ALA A 14 -43.98 18.89 -31.48
C ALA A 14 -43.70 19.58 -30.13
N ASN A 15 -44.73 20.15 -29.48
CA ASN A 15 -44.57 20.73 -28.15
C ASN A 15 -44.35 19.62 -27.12
N ALA A 16 -45.03 18.49 -27.25
CA ALA A 16 -44.80 17.32 -26.40
C ALA A 16 -43.34 16.82 -26.51
N LEU A 17 -42.76 16.81 -27.73
CA LEU A 17 -41.36 16.42 -27.94
C LEU A 17 -40.40 17.39 -27.22
N ARG A 18 -40.63 18.69 -27.32
CA ARG A 18 -39.83 19.73 -26.64
C ARG A 18 -39.88 19.58 -25.12
N ASP A 19 -41.06 19.27 -24.58
CA ASP A 19 -41.26 19.05 -23.15
C ASP A 19 -40.54 17.79 -22.69
N ALA A 20 -40.65 16.69 -23.46
CA ALA A 20 -39.96 15.44 -23.17
C ALA A 20 -38.44 15.60 -23.18
N LEU A 21 -37.88 16.28 -24.19
CA LEU A 21 -36.46 16.62 -24.26
C LEU A 21 -36.01 17.46 -23.05
N THR A 22 -36.79 18.48 -22.69
CA THR A 22 -36.48 19.35 -21.55
C THR A 22 -36.51 18.58 -20.23
N GLN A 23 -37.44 17.64 -20.07
CA GLN A 23 -37.51 16.77 -18.90
C GLN A 23 -36.31 15.81 -18.85
N ALA A 24 -35.96 15.17 -19.98
CA ALA A 24 -34.82 14.26 -20.06
C ALA A 24 -33.49 14.98 -19.75
N GLU A 25 -33.29 16.19 -20.27
CA GLU A 25 -32.10 17.01 -20.00
C GLU A 25 -31.95 17.33 -18.50
N ARG A 26 -33.06 17.64 -17.81
CA ARG A 26 -33.07 17.90 -16.36
C ARG A 26 -32.84 16.62 -15.55
N GLN A 27 -33.51 15.53 -15.91
CA GLN A 27 -33.40 14.23 -15.23
C GLN A 27 -31.96 13.71 -15.30
N LEU A 28 -31.26 13.89 -16.42
CA LEU A 28 -29.86 13.48 -16.59
C LEU A 28 -28.92 13.99 -15.48
N VAL A 29 -29.16 15.22 -14.99
CA VAL A 29 -28.35 15.83 -13.91
C VAL A 29 -28.68 15.25 -12.54
N GLN A 30 -29.92 14.78 -12.36
CA GLN A 30 -30.46 14.29 -11.08
C GLN A 30 -30.72 12.78 -11.09
N LEU A 31 -30.02 12.04 -11.95
CA LEU A 31 -30.19 10.59 -12.10
C LEU A 31 -29.86 9.86 -10.80
N ASN A 32 -30.79 9.02 -10.35
CA ASN A 32 -30.67 8.21 -9.15
C ASN A 32 -31.45 6.89 -9.31
N GLY A 33 -31.46 6.05 -8.27
CA GLY A 33 -32.12 4.74 -8.32
C GLY A 33 -33.64 4.80 -8.52
N ASP A 34 -34.29 5.89 -8.10
CA ASP A 34 -35.74 6.01 -8.11
C ASP A 34 -36.27 6.44 -9.48
N ASN A 35 -35.49 7.22 -10.23
CA ASN A 35 -35.88 7.77 -11.54
C ASN A 35 -35.17 7.13 -12.75
N ALA A 36 -34.27 6.17 -12.54
CA ALA A 36 -33.50 5.54 -13.62
C ALA A 36 -34.37 4.79 -14.63
N GLU A 37 -35.36 4.03 -14.15
CA GLU A 37 -36.29 3.29 -15.01
C GLU A 37 -37.14 4.26 -15.84
N GLU A 38 -37.71 5.28 -15.20
CA GLU A 38 -38.51 6.31 -15.87
C GLU A 38 -37.70 7.06 -16.94
N TYR A 39 -36.44 7.38 -16.63
CA TYR A 39 -35.55 8.07 -17.57
C TYR A 39 -35.26 7.23 -18.81
N LEU A 40 -34.96 5.93 -18.66
CA LEU A 40 -34.69 5.02 -19.78
C LEU A 40 -35.90 4.91 -20.71
N VAL A 41 -37.10 4.71 -20.13
CA VAL A 41 -38.35 4.66 -20.89
C VAL A 41 -38.62 5.98 -21.61
N ARG A 42 -38.29 7.11 -20.99
CA ARG A 42 -38.43 8.43 -21.61
C ARG A 42 -37.53 8.62 -22.84
N LEU A 43 -36.33 8.04 -22.84
CA LEU A 43 -35.45 8.07 -24.02
C LEU A 43 -36.07 7.33 -25.20
N ASP A 44 -36.64 6.13 -24.94
CA ASP A 44 -37.36 5.37 -25.97
C ASP A 44 -38.58 6.15 -26.49
N GLN A 45 -39.32 6.82 -25.60
CA GLN A 45 -40.45 7.67 -25.99
C GLN A 45 -40.02 8.82 -26.89
N ILE A 46 -38.91 9.51 -26.57
CA ILE A 46 -38.39 10.60 -27.39
C ILE A 46 -37.97 10.09 -28.78
N GLU A 47 -37.29 8.95 -28.84
CA GLU A 47 -36.90 8.29 -30.09
C GLU A 47 -38.14 7.98 -30.95
N GLN A 48 -39.16 7.34 -30.37
CA GLN A 48 -40.43 7.06 -31.04
C GLN A 48 -41.16 8.33 -31.51
N MET A 49 -41.10 9.43 -30.74
CA MET A 49 -41.72 10.70 -31.12
C MET A 49 -41.02 11.33 -32.33
N PHE A 50 -39.70 11.19 -32.45
CA PHE A 50 -38.99 11.62 -33.66
C PHE A 50 -39.42 10.81 -34.87
N ASP A 51 -39.51 9.48 -34.76
CA ASP A 51 -39.93 8.60 -35.86
C ASP A 51 -41.37 8.90 -36.33
N GLN A 52 -42.27 9.20 -35.41
CA GLN A 52 -43.66 9.55 -35.72
C GLN A 52 -43.78 10.91 -36.43
N LEU A 53 -42.88 11.86 -36.13
CA LEU A 53 -42.91 13.21 -36.67
C LEU A 53 -42.11 13.37 -37.96
N ASP A 54 -41.26 12.40 -38.33
CA ASP A 54 -40.35 12.47 -39.49
C ASP A 54 -41.06 12.47 -40.86
N GLY A 55 -42.39 12.31 -40.89
CA GLY A 55 -43.24 12.38 -42.09
C GLY A 55 -44.09 13.65 -42.22
N GLY A 56 -43.99 14.61 -41.29
CA GLY A 56 -44.78 15.85 -41.29
C GLY A 56 -44.08 17.05 -41.92
N ASP A 57 -44.84 18.08 -42.32
CA ASP A 57 -44.33 19.38 -42.85
C ASP A 57 -43.74 20.29 -41.74
N LEU A 58 -43.11 19.70 -40.72
CA LEU A 58 -42.62 20.40 -39.53
C LEU A 58 -41.09 20.37 -39.45
N ASP A 59 -40.46 21.53 -39.24
CA ASP A 59 -39.02 21.62 -39.05
C ASP A 59 -38.59 21.17 -37.64
N LEU A 60 -37.93 20.01 -37.55
CA LEU A 60 -37.44 19.40 -36.30
C LEU A 60 -35.91 19.54 -36.12
N ARG A 61 -35.22 20.34 -36.93
CA ARG A 61 -33.76 20.49 -36.84
C ARG A 61 -33.28 20.90 -35.44
N PRO A 62 -33.90 21.88 -34.75
CA PRO A 62 -33.47 22.28 -33.41
C PRO A 62 -33.59 21.15 -32.37
N GLU A 63 -34.66 20.36 -32.43
CA GLU A 63 -34.92 19.24 -31.54
C GLU A 63 -33.92 18.10 -31.78
N ARG A 64 -33.59 17.81 -33.06
CA ARG A 64 -32.57 16.81 -33.42
C ARG A 64 -31.20 17.15 -32.84
N VAL A 65 -30.79 18.42 -32.88
CA VAL A 65 -29.50 18.85 -32.30
C VAL A 65 -29.47 18.65 -30.78
N ARG A 66 -30.57 18.97 -30.08
CA ARG A 66 -30.69 18.74 -28.63
C ARG A 66 -30.62 17.26 -28.29
N TRP A 67 -31.34 16.42 -29.04
CA TRP A 67 -31.31 14.98 -28.88
C TRP A 67 -29.90 14.40 -29.06
N GLN A 68 -29.21 14.77 -30.15
CA GLN A 68 -27.84 14.34 -30.40
C GLN A 68 -26.89 14.77 -29.28
N SER A 69 -27.04 16.00 -28.77
CA SER A 69 -26.24 16.52 -27.68
C SER A 69 -26.46 15.75 -26.37
N LEU A 70 -27.72 15.39 -26.07
CA LEU A 70 -28.09 14.57 -24.92
C LEU A 70 -27.50 13.15 -25.03
N ILE A 71 -27.63 12.52 -26.19
CA ILE A 71 -27.08 11.19 -26.48
C ILE A 71 -25.55 11.18 -26.41
N ALA A 72 -24.87 12.19 -26.97
CA ALA A 72 -23.41 12.31 -26.92
C ALA A 72 -22.89 12.49 -25.48
N ARG A 73 -23.62 13.23 -24.64
CA ARG A 73 -23.29 13.36 -23.22
C ARG A 73 -23.44 12.02 -22.50
N LEU A 74 -24.49 11.27 -22.80
CA LEU A 74 -24.74 9.96 -22.19
C LEU A 74 -23.68 8.92 -22.57
N SER A 75 -23.25 8.90 -23.84
CA SER A 75 -22.24 7.95 -24.33
C SER A 75 -20.83 8.26 -23.80
N SER A 76 -20.49 9.55 -23.64
CA SER A 76 -19.20 9.95 -23.06
C SER A 76 -19.12 9.70 -21.55
N GLN A 77 -20.24 9.88 -20.83
CA GLN A 77 -20.34 9.71 -19.38
C GLN A 77 -21.42 8.68 -18.98
N PRO A 78 -21.18 7.37 -19.26
CA PRO A 78 -22.15 6.31 -18.95
C PRO A 78 -22.29 6.00 -17.45
N GLY A 79 -21.33 6.44 -16.63
CA GLY A 79 -21.20 6.07 -15.22
C GLY A 79 -22.41 6.40 -14.34
N PRO A 80 -22.94 7.65 -14.35
CA PRO A 80 -24.11 8.01 -13.56
C PRO A 80 -25.35 7.18 -13.89
N LEU A 81 -25.65 6.98 -15.18
CA LEU A 81 -26.78 6.15 -15.61
C LEU A 81 -26.61 4.69 -15.19
N ALA A 82 -25.43 4.10 -15.40
CA ALA A 82 -25.17 2.72 -14.97
C ALA A 82 -25.27 2.54 -13.45
N SER A 83 -24.79 3.51 -12.67
CA SER A 83 -24.88 3.51 -11.21
C SER A 83 -26.33 3.65 -10.73
N ALA A 84 -27.08 4.58 -11.33
CA ALA A 84 -28.50 4.78 -11.05
C ALA A 84 -29.32 3.52 -11.38
N ALA A 85 -29.13 2.95 -12.57
CA ALA A 85 -29.79 1.71 -12.97
C ALA A 85 -29.39 0.50 -12.11
N ALA A 86 -28.15 0.42 -11.63
CA ALA A 86 -27.72 -0.62 -10.69
C ALA A 86 -28.51 -0.53 -9.36
N LYS A 87 -28.75 0.68 -8.86
CA LYS A 87 -29.58 0.91 -7.66
C LYS A 87 -31.06 0.58 -7.89
N ALA A 88 -31.56 0.79 -9.11
CA ALA A 88 -32.91 0.44 -9.54
C ALA A 88 -33.14 -1.07 -9.79
N GLY A 89 -32.16 -1.93 -9.46
CA GLY A 89 -32.24 -3.38 -9.66
C GLY A 89 -31.46 -3.93 -10.86
N GLY A 90 -30.75 -3.07 -11.59
CA GLY A 90 -29.83 -3.42 -12.66
C GLY A 90 -30.44 -3.36 -14.07
N LEU A 91 -29.65 -2.90 -15.04
CA LEU A 91 -30.04 -2.83 -16.45
C LEU A 91 -30.58 -4.16 -17.02
N PRO A 92 -30.05 -5.36 -16.69
CA PRO A 92 -30.63 -6.61 -17.18
C PRO A 92 -32.10 -6.82 -16.77
N LYS A 93 -32.47 -6.46 -15.53
CA LYS A 93 -33.86 -6.58 -15.06
C LYS A 93 -34.76 -5.53 -15.71
N LEU A 94 -34.26 -4.30 -15.86
CA LEU A 94 -35.02 -3.23 -16.50
C LEU A 94 -35.28 -3.52 -17.98
N ARG A 95 -34.27 -4.03 -18.72
CA ARG A 95 -34.42 -4.48 -20.11
C ARG A 95 -35.49 -5.56 -20.27
N ALA A 96 -35.52 -6.54 -19.36
CA ALA A 96 -36.52 -7.60 -19.37
C ALA A 96 -37.96 -7.09 -19.16
N LYS A 97 -38.14 -5.96 -18.46
CA LYS A 97 -39.45 -5.34 -18.25
C LYS A 97 -39.93 -4.51 -19.45
N HIS A 98 -39.02 -3.99 -20.27
CA HIS A 98 -39.31 -2.98 -21.31
C HIS A 98 -38.79 -3.39 -22.71
N PRO A 99 -39.28 -4.47 -23.35
CA PRO A 99 -38.90 -4.79 -24.73
C PRO A 99 -39.41 -3.70 -25.71
N PRO A 100 -38.65 -3.33 -26.77
CA PRO A 100 -37.49 -4.05 -27.33
C PRO A 100 -36.13 -3.79 -26.63
N ALA A 101 -35.96 -2.69 -25.87
CA ALA A 101 -34.73 -2.33 -25.15
C ALA A 101 -33.40 -2.51 -25.94
N GLU A 102 -33.42 -2.24 -27.26
CA GLU A 102 -32.26 -2.44 -28.15
C GLU A 102 -31.29 -1.26 -28.17
N SER A 103 -31.77 -0.05 -27.84
CA SER A 103 -31.00 1.19 -27.91
C SER A 103 -29.78 1.18 -26.96
N PHE A 104 -28.75 1.97 -27.27
CA PHE A 104 -27.46 1.88 -26.57
C PHE A 104 -27.55 2.21 -25.07
N TRP A 105 -28.49 3.07 -24.65
CA TRP A 105 -28.67 3.47 -23.25
C TRP A 105 -29.12 2.30 -22.35
N TRP A 106 -29.71 1.25 -22.92
CA TRP A 106 -30.05 0.01 -22.23
C TRP A 106 -28.84 -0.92 -21.99
N HIS A 107 -27.75 -0.69 -22.70
CA HIS A 107 -26.55 -1.54 -22.74
C HIS A 107 -25.30 -0.85 -22.15
N VAL A 108 -25.52 0.18 -21.33
CA VAL A 108 -24.45 1.01 -20.75
C VAL A 108 -23.62 0.25 -19.70
N ASP A 109 -24.19 -0.80 -19.11
CA ASP A 109 -23.49 -1.74 -18.22
C ASP A 109 -22.27 -2.40 -18.87
N ALA A 110 -22.40 -2.82 -20.13
CA ALA A 110 -21.33 -3.47 -20.88
C ALA A 110 -20.12 -2.53 -21.08
N GLU A 111 -20.37 -1.26 -21.37
CA GLU A 111 -19.32 -0.25 -21.60
C GLU A 111 -18.59 0.11 -20.29
N VAL A 112 -19.32 0.26 -19.18
CA VAL A 112 -18.73 0.52 -17.85
C VAL A 112 -17.93 -0.68 -17.36
N ALA A 113 -18.40 -1.91 -17.60
CA ALA A 113 -17.68 -3.13 -17.25
C ALA A 113 -16.33 -3.23 -17.97
N ARG A 114 -16.29 -2.94 -19.29
CA ARG A 114 -15.05 -2.93 -20.08
C ARG A 114 -14.03 -1.93 -19.53
N ARG A 115 -14.47 -0.72 -19.17
CA ARG A 115 -13.58 0.31 -18.57
C ARG A 115 -13.00 -0.13 -17.22
N ARG A 116 -13.81 -0.78 -16.37
CA ARG A 116 -13.36 -1.27 -15.06
C ARG A 116 -12.32 -2.39 -15.17
N LEU A 117 -12.51 -3.35 -16.07
CA LEU A 117 -11.58 -4.47 -16.27
C LEU A 117 -10.19 -3.99 -16.71
N ASN A 118 -10.11 -3.01 -17.62
CA ASN A 118 -8.84 -2.46 -18.08
C ASN A 118 -8.08 -1.72 -16.99
N THR A 119 -8.76 -0.91 -16.18
CA THR A 119 -8.14 -0.22 -15.03
C THR A 119 -7.68 -1.24 -13.98
N ALA A 120 -8.50 -2.23 -13.65
CA ALA A 120 -8.13 -3.29 -12.72
C ALA A 120 -6.90 -4.07 -13.21
N ARG A 121 -6.87 -4.44 -14.50
CA ARG A 121 -5.72 -5.13 -15.11
C ARG A 121 -4.44 -4.30 -15.00
N ARG A 122 -4.50 -3.00 -15.26
CA ARG A 122 -3.34 -2.10 -15.13
C ARG A 122 -2.84 -2.03 -13.69
N LEU A 123 -3.74 -1.90 -12.71
CA LEU A 123 -3.37 -1.90 -11.28
C LEU A 123 -2.71 -3.20 -10.85
N VAL A 124 -3.24 -4.35 -11.29
CA VAL A 124 -2.66 -5.67 -11.00
C VAL A 124 -1.26 -5.80 -11.61
N ILE A 125 -1.07 -5.39 -12.87
CA ILE A 125 0.26 -5.43 -13.52
C ILE A 125 1.26 -4.54 -12.75
N SER A 126 0.86 -3.32 -12.37
CA SER A 126 1.73 -2.43 -11.59
C SER A 126 2.09 -3.03 -10.24
N LEU A 127 1.15 -3.68 -9.55
CA LEU A 127 1.40 -4.34 -8.28
C LEU A 127 2.37 -5.52 -8.42
N VAL A 128 2.20 -6.34 -9.47
CA VAL A 128 3.11 -7.46 -9.76
C VAL A 128 4.52 -6.94 -10.05
N MET A 129 4.66 -5.89 -10.87
CA MET A 129 5.96 -5.25 -11.14
C MET A 129 6.62 -4.74 -9.85
N LEU A 130 5.85 -4.13 -8.97
CA LEU A 130 6.33 -3.68 -7.67
C LEU A 130 6.90 -4.85 -6.86
N VAL A 131 6.14 -5.93 -6.73
CA VAL A 131 6.58 -7.14 -6.01
C VAL A 131 7.84 -7.74 -6.63
N VAL A 132 7.94 -7.78 -7.95
CA VAL A 132 9.14 -8.27 -8.65
C VAL A 132 10.35 -7.38 -8.40
N VAL A 133 10.20 -6.06 -8.42
CA VAL A 133 11.30 -5.12 -8.16
C VAL A 133 11.78 -5.22 -6.71
N PHE A 134 10.86 -5.19 -5.74
CA PHE A 134 11.23 -5.29 -4.33
C PHE A 134 11.75 -6.69 -3.96
N GLY A 135 11.09 -7.74 -4.42
CA GLY A 135 11.52 -9.13 -4.17
C GLY A 135 12.84 -9.45 -4.86
N GLY A 136 13.02 -9.02 -6.11
CA GLY A 136 14.26 -9.16 -6.85
C GLY A 136 15.40 -8.34 -6.24
N GLY A 137 15.12 -7.11 -5.79
CA GLY A 137 16.08 -6.28 -5.06
C GLY A 137 16.51 -6.89 -3.73
N TYR A 138 15.55 -7.39 -2.94
CA TYR A 138 15.84 -8.10 -1.69
C TYR A 138 16.69 -9.35 -1.93
N TRP A 139 16.30 -10.18 -2.91
CA TRP A 139 17.07 -11.36 -3.30
C TRP A 139 18.49 -11.00 -3.73
N LEU A 140 18.63 -9.97 -4.58
CA LEU A 140 19.93 -9.49 -5.06
C LEU A 140 20.82 -9.00 -3.91
N LEU A 141 20.28 -8.17 -3.01
CA LEU A 141 21.01 -7.70 -1.84
C LEU A 141 21.49 -8.86 -0.97
N ASN A 142 20.64 -9.85 -0.70
CA ASN A 142 21.02 -11.00 0.12
C ASN A 142 22.04 -11.93 -0.57
N THR A 143 22.02 -12.00 -1.90
CA THR A 143 23.01 -12.80 -2.66
C THR A 143 24.36 -12.11 -2.82
N LEU A 144 24.40 -10.80 -3.02
CA LEU A 144 25.64 -10.04 -3.18
C LEU A 144 26.26 -9.63 -1.83
N PHE A 145 25.43 -9.41 -0.82
CA PHE A 145 25.82 -8.99 0.52
C PHE A 145 25.12 -9.88 1.56
N PRO A 146 25.47 -11.17 1.65
CA PRO A 146 24.95 -12.03 2.70
C PRO A 146 25.33 -11.44 4.07
N PRO A 147 24.42 -11.42 5.06
CA PRO A 147 24.73 -10.99 6.41
C PRO A 147 25.92 -11.80 6.94
N ASN A 148 26.91 -11.14 7.54
CA ASN A 148 28.03 -11.85 8.15
C ASN A 148 27.49 -12.75 9.29
N PRO A 149 27.61 -14.08 9.19
CA PRO A 149 27.05 -15.00 10.18
C PRO A 149 27.61 -14.75 11.59
N ASP A 150 28.89 -14.38 11.68
CA ASP A 150 29.56 -14.14 12.96
C ASP A 150 29.00 -12.88 13.63
N ALA A 151 28.74 -11.82 12.86
CA ALA A 151 28.12 -10.59 13.36
C ALA A 151 26.68 -10.82 13.84
N VAL A 152 25.93 -11.68 13.15
CA VAL A 152 24.57 -12.07 13.58
C VAL A 152 24.62 -12.86 14.89
N ARG A 153 25.59 -13.77 15.03
CA ARG A 153 25.77 -14.53 16.27
C ARG A 153 26.17 -13.61 17.43
N MET A 154 27.11 -12.68 17.23
CA MET A 154 27.50 -11.69 18.23
C MET A 154 26.34 -10.79 18.67
N LEU A 155 25.47 -10.38 17.74
CA LEU A 155 24.26 -9.62 18.11
C LEU A 155 23.34 -10.41 19.05
N GLY A 156 23.21 -11.72 18.82
CA GLY A 156 22.47 -12.62 19.71
C GLY A 156 23.12 -12.71 21.08
N VAL A 157 24.43 -12.94 21.14
CA VAL A 157 25.19 -13.03 22.40
C VAL A 157 25.03 -11.76 23.23
N ASN A 158 25.21 -10.59 22.64
CA ASN A 158 25.08 -9.30 23.35
C ASN A 158 23.66 -9.12 23.91
N SER A 159 22.64 -9.48 23.14
CA SER A 159 21.24 -9.42 23.59
C SER A 159 20.97 -10.34 24.80
N ASP A 160 21.66 -11.47 24.89
CA ASP A 160 21.48 -12.44 25.97
C ASP A 160 22.29 -12.07 27.23
N ILE A 161 23.51 -11.55 27.08
CA ILE A 161 24.38 -11.20 28.23
C ILE A 161 24.05 -9.84 28.84
N ASP A 162 23.66 -8.83 28.05
CA ASP A 162 23.40 -7.47 28.54
C ASP A 162 22.49 -7.42 29.79
N PRO A 163 21.31 -8.09 29.81
CA PRO A 163 20.45 -8.08 31.00
C PRO A 163 21.11 -8.79 32.20
N LEU A 164 21.92 -9.82 31.96
CA LEU A 164 22.62 -10.55 33.02
C LEU A 164 23.74 -9.71 33.62
N LEU A 165 24.51 -9.01 32.80
CA LEU A 165 25.54 -8.06 33.24
C LEU A 165 24.93 -6.94 34.08
N MET A 166 23.81 -6.35 33.64
CA MET A 166 23.12 -5.28 34.38
C MET A 166 22.53 -5.74 35.72
N THR A 167 22.15 -7.02 35.83
CA THR A 167 21.59 -7.60 37.06
C THR A 167 22.62 -8.29 37.93
N GLY A 168 23.90 -8.29 37.53
CA GLY A 168 24.99 -8.92 38.25
C GLY A 168 24.96 -10.46 38.25
N GLN A 169 24.25 -11.07 37.30
CA GLN A 169 24.19 -12.52 37.11
C GLN A 169 25.42 -13.01 36.33
N TRP A 170 26.58 -12.86 36.96
CA TRP A 170 27.89 -13.05 36.31
C TRP A 170 28.16 -14.49 35.86
N GLU A 171 27.73 -15.50 36.61
CA GLU A 171 27.93 -16.92 36.22
C GLU A 171 27.11 -17.29 34.98
N ASP A 172 25.87 -16.82 34.89
CA ASP A 172 25.00 -17.08 33.74
C ASP A 172 25.52 -16.37 32.49
N ALA A 173 26.00 -15.13 32.63
CA ALA A 173 26.68 -14.41 31.56
C ALA A 173 27.95 -15.15 31.10
N LEU A 174 28.75 -15.68 32.02
CA LEU A 174 29.94 -16.45 31.70
C LEU A 174 29.60 -17.72 30.91
N ALA A 175 28.51 -18.41 31.26
CA ALA A 175 28.06 -19.60 30.55
C ALA A 175 27.72 -19.30 29.08
N ILE A 176 27.03 -18.19 28.81
CA ILE A 176 26.69 -17.75 27.46
C ILE A 176 27.95 -17.37 26.67
N ILE A 177 28.88 -16.63 27.29
CA ILE A 177 30.16 -16.28 26.64
C ILE A 177 30.95 -17.55 26.29
N LYS A 178 31.00 -18.54 27.18
CA LYS A 178 31.71 -19.81 26.93
C LYS A 178 31.07 -20.64 25.81
N ASP A 179 29.74 -20.68 25.74
CA ASP A 179 29.02 -21.29 24.62
C ASP A 179 29.35 -20.58 23.31
N ALA A 180 29.28 -19.25 23.29
CA ALA A 180 29.59 -18.43 22.12
C ALA A 180 31.03 -18.60 21.63
N GLN A 181 32.00 -18.77 22.53
CA GLN A 181 33.40 -19.02 22.18
C GLN A 181 33.61 -20.36 21.47
N ALA A 182 32.74 -21.35 21.68
CA ALA A 182 32.79 -22.62 20.95
C ALA A 182 32.39 -22.44 19.47
N ASP A 183 31.45 -21.54 19.21
CA ASP A 183 31.00 -21.18 17.85
C ASP A 183 31.96 -20.20 17.17
N LEU A 184 32.49 -19.23 17.93
CA LEU A 184 33.30 -18.11 17.47
C LEU A 184 34.67 -18.07 18.18
N PRO A 185 35.55 -19.06 17.99
CA PRO A 185 36.79 -19.21 18.77
C PRO A 185 37.83 -18.11 18.53
N ASN A 186 37.67 -17.33 17.46
CA ASN A 186 38.58 -16.25 17.05
C ASN A 186 37.99 -14.85 17.26
N GLU A 187 36.85 -14.73 17.95
CA GLU A 187 36.23 -13.45 18.24
C GLU A 187 36.81 -12.87 19.55
N ALA A 188 37.63 -11.84 19.43
CA ALA A 188 38.36 -11.27 20.57
C ALA A 188 37.43 -10.64 21.61
N GLU A 189 36.32 -10.06 21.16
CA GLU A 189 35.31 -9.44 22.03
C GLU A 189 34.76 -10.41 23.08
N LEU A 190 34.55 -11.69 22.71
CA LEU A 190 34.07 -12.71 23.64
C LEU A 190 35.07 -12.97 24.78
N TYR A 191 36.36 -12.94 24.50
CA TYR A 191 37.39 -13.11 25.52
C TYR A 191 37.52 -11.86 26.40
N LEU A 192 37.31 -10.67 25.85
CA LEU A 192 37.28 -9.44 26.65
C LEU A 192 36.07 -9.42 27.60
N TRP A 193 34.90 -9.87 27.16
CA TRP A 193 33.76 -10.06 28.07
C TRP A 193 34.06 -11.08 29.16
N GLU A 194 34.75 -12.18 28.82
CA GLU A 194 35.20 -13.13 29.83
C GLU A 194 36.14 -12.50 30.86
N VAL A 195 37.09 -11.64 30.45
CA VAL A 195 37.95 -10.89 31.39
C VAL A 195 37.11 -10.09 32.37
N VAL A 196 36.15 -9.31 31.87
CA VAL A 196 35.28 -8.48 32.72
C VAL A 196 34.48 -9.34 33.69
N ILE A 197 33.82 -10.38 33.20
CA ILE A 197 32.93 -11.24 34.01
C ILE A 197 33.73 -12.01 35.07
N THR A 198 34.87 -12.60 34.70
CA THR A 198 35.72 -13.37 35.62
C THR A 198 36.39 -12.46 36.65
N THR A 199 36.69 -11.22 36.30
CA THR A 199 37.15 -10.19 37.25
C THR A 199 36.07 -9.87 38.30
N GLN A 200 34.81 -9.69 37.89
CA GLN A 200 33.70 -9.49 38.83
C GLN A 200 33.46 -10.70 39.75
N LEU A 201 33.73 -11.91 39.24
CA LEU A 201 33.66 -13.15 40.02
C LEU A 201 34.89 -13.37 40.92
N GLY A 202 35.92 -12.52 40.85
CA GLY A 202 37.17 -12.67 41.60
C GLY A 202 38.06 -13.83 41.11
N ARG A 203 37.87 -14.29 39.88
CA ARG A 203 38.60 -15.42 39.27
C ARG A 203 39.77 -14.90 38.42
N ALA A 204 40.77 -14.33 39.08
CA ALA A 204 41.91 -13.66 38.43
C ALA A 204 42.65 -14.55 37.42
N ASP A 205 42.90 -15.83 37.74
CA ASP A 205 43.58 -16.75 36.83
C ASP A 205 42.82 -16.95 35.50
N GLN A 206 41.49 -16.93 35.53
CA GLN A 206 40.67 -17.05 34.32
C GLN A 206 40.68 -15.75 33.52
N ALA A 207 40.63 -14.60 34.20
CA ALA A 207 40.73 -13.30 33.57
C ALA A 207 42.07 -13.15 32.81
N ASP A 208 43.19 -13.56 33.42
CA ASP A 208 44.51 -13.49 32.80
C ASP A 208 44.62 -14.40 31.57
N GLN A 209 44.04 -15.60 31.63
CA GLN A 209 44.00 -16.52 30.49
C GLN A 209 43.16 -15.95 29.34
N ALA A 210 41.98 -15.40 29.63
CA ALA A 210 41.12 -14.78 28.63
C ALA A 210 41.79 -13.56 28.00
N LEU A 211 42.46 -12.72 28.80
CA LEU A 211 43.19 -11.56 28.30
C LEU A 211 44.40 -11.95 27.46
N ALA A 212 45.12 -13.02 27.83
CA ALA A 212 46.18 -13.57 26.99
C ALA A 212 45.62 -14.01 25.63
N ARG A 213 44.47 -14.71 25.62
CA ARG A 213 43.83 -15.16 24.39
C ARG A 213 43.35 -14.00 23.51
N ALA A 214 42.74 -12.97 24.09
CA ALA A 214 42.32 -11.77 23.36
C ALA A 214 43.52 -11.06 22.68
N ARG A 215 44.67 -10.98 23.36
CA ARG A 215 45.90 -10.40 22.80
C ARG A 215 46.50 -11.24 21.67
N GLU A 216 46.44 -12.57 21.78
CA GLU A 216 46.87 -13.46 20.69
C GLU A 216 46.04 -13.27 19.41
N LEU A 217 44.75 -12.98 19.54
CA LEU A 217 43.87 -12.74 18.40
C LEU A 217 44.10 -11.36 17.77
N LEU A 218 44.61 -10.38 18.53
CA LEU A 218 44.82 -9.00 18.11
C LEU A 218 46.23 -8.47 18.47
N PRO A 219 47.32 -9.10 17.99
CA PRO A 219 48.68 -8.78 18.43
C PRO A 219 49.10 -7.34 18.13
N ASP A 220 48.70 -6.82 16.97
CA ASP A 220 49.06 -5.47 16.51
C ASP A 220 48.09 -4.38 16.97
N ARG A 221 47.05 -4.75 17.75
CA ARG A 221 46.00 -3.83 18.23
C ARG A 221 45.85 -3.85 19.74
N THR A 222 46.97 -4.06 20.44
CA THR A 222 46.99 -4.16 21.89
C THR A 222 46.50 -2.86 22.57
N PRO A 223 46.86 -1.64 22.13
CA PRO A 223 46.28 -0.41 22.69
C PRO A 223 44.75 -0.34 22.53
N GLU A 224 44.22 -0.65 21.34
CA GLU A 224 42.78 -0.63 21.06
C GLU A 224 42.02 -1.68 21.88
N LEU A 225 42.63 -2.84 22.11
CA LEU A 225 42.09 -3.90 22.97
C LEU A 225 41.88 -3.39 24.40
N TRP A 226 42.85 -2.65 24.96
CA TRP A 226 42.70 -2.05 26.29
C TRP A 226 41.64 -0.96 26.33
N VAL A 227 41.51 -0.15 25.27
CA VAL A 227 40.41 0.81 25.14
C VAL A 227 39.06 0.09 25.14
N GLN A 228 38.93 -1.00 24.39
CA GLN A 228 37.70 -1.79 24.33
C GLN A 228 37.37 -2.44 25.67
N LEU A 229 38.37 -3.02 26.35
CA LEU A 229 38.20 -3.59 27.68
C LEU A 229 37.75 -2.52 28.69
N GLY A 230 38.33 -1.32 28.62
CA GLY A 230 37.91 -0.18 29.42
C GLY A 230 36.45 0.20 29.18
N ASN A 231 36.01 0.19 27.91
CA ASN A 231 34.61 0.45 27.56
C ASN A 231 33.65 -0.61 28.12
N PHE A 232 34.04 -1.88 28.14
CA PHE A 232 33.23 -2.94 28.73
C PHE A 232 33.10 -2.80 30.24
N TYR A 233 34.18 -2.42 30.93
CA TYR A 233 34.10 -2.07 32.34
C TYR A 233 33.19 -0.86 32.59
N LEU A 234 33.22 0.17 31.74
CA LEU A 234 32.28 1.30 31.83
C LEU A 234 30.83 0.87 31.62
N GLN A 235 30.55 -0.05 30.71
CA GLN A 235 29.21 -0.55 30.43
C GLN A 235 28.56 -1.18 31.67
N ILE A 236 29.36 -1.82 32.53
CA ILE A 236 28.91 -2.41 33.80
C ILE A 236 29.09 -1.48 35.01
N GLY A 237 29.55 -0.24 34.79
CA GLY A 237 29.75 0.77 35.83
C GLY A 237 31.03 0.62 36.67
N ASP A 238 31.96 -0.25 36.28
CA ASP A 238 33.24 -0.45 36.96
C ASP A 238 34.28 0.59 36.51
N VAL A 239 34.17 1.79 37.07
CA VAL A 239 35.04 2.91 36.72
C VAL A 239 36.50 2.64 37.10
N ALA A 240 36.76 1.88 38.17
CA ALA A 240 38.12 1.62 38.63
C ALA A 240 38.89 0.78 37.59
N ASN A 241 38.33 -0.36 37.17
CA ASN A 241 38.96 -1.19 36.15
C ASN A 241 38.97 -0.53 34.77
N ALA A 242 37.95 0.28 34.45
CA ALA A 242 37.97 1.08 33.23
C ALA A 242 39.14 2.08 33.19
N THR A 243 39.41 2.78 34.30
CA THR A 243 40.54 3.72 34.37
C THR A 243 41.88 3.01 34.30
N ALA A 244 42.01 1.82 34.90
CA ALA A 244 43.22 1.00 34.81
C ALA A 244 43.48 0.56 33.37
N ALA A 245 42.46 0.07 32.67
CA ALA A 245 42.57 -0.30 31.25
C ALA A 245 42.95 0.91 30.37
N GLY A 246 42.39 2.09 30.64
CA GLY A 246 42.77 3.32 29.95
C GLY A 246 44.23 3.72 30.17
N ALA A 247 44.75 3.55 31.40
CA ALA A 247 46.15 3.81 31.71
C ALA A 247 47.09 2.86 30.96
N GLU A 248 46.74 1.57 30.87
CA GLU A 248 47.49 0.58 30.06
C GLU A 248 47.49 0.95 28.57
N ALA A 249 46.33 1.36 28.02
CA ALA A 249 46.24 1.81 26.64
C ALA A 249 47.17 3.00 26.35
N SER A 250 47.15 4.03 27.21
CA SER A 250 48.02 5.20 27.08
C SER A 250 49.50 4.89 27.27
N ALA A 251 49.85 3.91 28.08
CA ALA A 251 51.25 3.50 28.26
C ALA A 251 51.81 2.83 26.98
N LEU A 252 50.97 2.08 26.26
CA LEU A 252 51.34 1.38 25.04
C LEU A 252 51.32 2.28 23.78
N ALA A 253 50.51 3.33 23.79
CA ALA A 253 50.41 4.33 22.74
C ALA A 253 50.34 5.75 23.35
N PRO A 254 51.48 6.31 23.79
CA PRO A 254 51.55 7.59 24.51
C PRO A 254 51.30 8.83 23.63
#